data_AF-A0A924AVB9-F1
#
_entry.id   AF-A0A924AVB9-F1
#
_cell.length_a   1.000
_cell.length_b   1.000
_cell.length_c   1.000
_cell.angle_alpha   90.00
_cell.angle_beta   90.00
_cell.angle_gamma   90.00
#
_symmetry.space_group_name_H-M   'P 1'
#
loop_
_entity.id
_entity.type
_entity.pdbx_description
1 polymer ?
#
loop_
_entity_poly.entity_id
_entity_poly.type
_entity_poly.pdbx_seq_one_letter_code
_entity_poly.pdbx_strand_id
1 'polypeptide(L)'
;MLNACWGGGEDVLDVLVLQRLANDCGLNGVALHAATQQSELKMAPAKNTAQAIAAGVYGVPTFKLGAELVWGSDRPAALIRVLRRQRIDAQVLTDFLAKNPLAHRQRQGVR
;
A
#
# COMPACT_ATOMS: atom_id res chain seq x y z
N MET A 1 8.38 -6.69 14.11
CA MET A 1 9.03 -6.73 12.77
C MET A 1 9.33 -5.35 12.20
N LEU A 2 8.35 -4.46 11.95
CA LEU A 2 8.63 -3.10 11.41
C LEU A 2 9.64 -2.32 12.24
N ASN A 3 9.46 -2.27 13.56
CA ASN A 3 10.43 -1.61 14.46
C ASN A 3 11.81 -2.27 14.42
N ALA A 4 11.90 -3.60 14.35
CA ALA A 4 13.19 -4.30 14.29
C ALA A 4 13.96 -3.95 13.00
N CYS A 5 13.29 -4.01 11.84
CA CYS A 5 13.91 -3.70 10.54
C CYS A 5 14.22 -2.20 10.40
N TRP A 6 13.23 -1.34 10.59
CA TRP A 6 13.34 0.09 10.26
C TRP A 6 13.74 0.98 11.44
N GLY A 7 13.36 0.60 12.65
CA GLY A 7 13.73 1.32 13.87
C GLY A 7 15.06 0.85 14.47
N GLY A 8 15.35 -0.46 14.40
CA GLY A 8 16.52 -1.10 15.00
C GLY A 8 17.60 -1.55 14.02
N GLY A 9 17.34 -1.53 12.70
CA GLY A 9 18.30 -1.94 11.68
C GLY A 9 18.63 -3.44 11.66
N GLU A 10 17.77 -4.28 12.25
CA GLU A 10 17.97 -5.72 12.30
C GLU A 10 17.68 -6.40 10.95
N ASP A 11 18.42 -7.48 10.65
CA ASP A 11 18.16 -8.30 9.47
C ASP A 11 16.95 -9.20 9.69
N VAL A 12 15.79 -8.78 9.17
CA VAL A 12 14.55 -9.56 9.23
C VAL A 12 14.46 -10.65 8.14
N LEU A 13 15.53 -10.91 7.41
CA LEU A 13 15.69 -12.13 6.60
C LEU A 13 16.35 -13.26 7.39
N ASP A 14 17.01 -12.96 8.51
CA ASP A 14 17.57 -13.97 9.41
C ASP A 14 16.45 -14.68 10.18
N VAL A 15 16.43 -16.01 10.07
CA VAL A 15 15.49 -16.87 10.78
C VAL A 15 15.60 -16.73 12.30
N LEU A 16 16.80 -16.54 12.85
CA LEU A 16 16.99 -16.40 14.29
C LEU A 16 16.40 -15.09 14.79
N VAL A 17 16.54 -14.01 14.02
CA VAL A 17 15.89 -12.72 14.29
C VAL A 17 14.37 -12.89 14.25
N LEU A 18 13.82 -13.53 13.21
CA LEU A 18 12.37 -13.75 13.11
C LEU A 18 11.80 -14.62 14.23
N GLN A 19 12.51 -15.69 14.62
CA GLN A 19 12.11 -16.56 15.73
C GLN A 19 12.13 -15.82 17.07
N ARG A 20 13.18 -15.03 17.33
CA ARG A 20 13.26 -14.16 18.52
C ARG A 20 12.10 -13.17 18.55
N LEU A 21 11.86 -12.45 17.46
CA LEU A 21 10.76 -11.49 17.36
C LEU A 21 9.38 -12.14 17.55
N ALA A 22 9.20 -13.38 17.09
CA ALA A 22 7.96 -14.12 17.33
C ALA A 22 7.82 -14.50 18.82
N ASN A 23 8.89 -14.97 19.46
CA ASN A 23 8.90 -15.29 20.89
C ASN A 23 8.63 -14.04 21.75
N ASP A 24 9.23 -12.90 21.42
CA ASP A 24 9.01 -11.61 22.10
C ASP A 24 7.53 -11.15 22.03
N CYS A 25 6.80 -11.61 21.00
CA CYS A 25 5.36 -11.40 20.83
C CYS A 25 4.48 -12.50 21.45
N GLY A 26 5.06 -13.45 22.21
CA GLY A 26 4.33 -14.55 22.85
C GLY A 26 3.95 -15.70 21.91
N LEU A 27 4.53 -15.77 20.71
CA LEU A 27 4.33 -16.87 19.76
C LEU A 27 5.47 -17.89 19.87
N ASN A 28 5.26 -19.13 19.43
CA ASN A 28 6.36 -20.08 19.30
C ASN A 28 7.09 -19.84 17.96
N GLY A 29 8.23 -19.15 18.01
CA GLY A 29 9.00 -18.78 16.83
C GLY A 29 9.49 -19.97 16.01
N VAL A 30 9.95 -21.04 16.66
CA VAL A 30 10.42 -22.25 15.98
C VAL A 30 9.28 -22.92 15.22
N ALA A 31 8.13 -23.11 15.88
CA ALA A 31 6.95 -23.70 15.25
C ALA A 31 6.40 -22.81 14.12
N LEU A 32 6.42 -21.49 14.29
CA LEU A 32 5.98 -20.53 13.28
C LEU A 32 6.88 -20.60 12.03
N HIS A 33 8.20 -20.61 12.21
CA HIS A 33 9.15 -20.78 11.11
C HIS A 33 8.96 -22.13 10.39
N ALA A 34 8.77 -23.21 11.14
CA ALA A 34 8.49 -24.51 10.54
C ALA A 34 7.21 -24.50 9.70
N ALA A 35 6.15 -23.82 10.17
CA ALA A 35 4.92 -23.66 9.42
C ALA A 35 5.13 -22.89 8.11
N THR A 36 5.97 -21.85 8.06
CA THR A 36 6.24 -21.12 6.81
C THR A 36 6.94 -21.96 5.74
N GLN A 37 7.48 -23.13 6.08
CA GLN A 37 8.07 -24.05 5.11
C GLN A 37 7.05 -24.93 4.38
N GLN A 38 5.80 -24.99 4.87
CA GLN A 38 4.72 -25.74 4.23
C GLN A 38 4.37 -25.14 2.85
N SER A 39 4.12 -26.01 1.87
CA SER A 39 3.88 -25.64 0.46
C SER A 39 2.77 -24.61 0.32
N GLU A 40 1.68 -24.79 1.04
CA GLU A 40 0.48 -23.95 0.98
C GLU A 40 0.80 -22.53 1.47
N LEU A 41 1.61 -22.42 2.53
CA LEU A 41 2.00 -21.14 3.12
C LEU A 41 3.07 -20.42 2.30
N LYS A 42 3.99 -21.14 1.64
CA LYS A 42 4.94 -20.55 0.68
C LYS A 42 4.26 -19.90 -0.52
N MET A 43 3.11 -20.43 -0.94
CA MET A 43 2.36 -19.88 -2.08
C MET A 43 1.48 -18.67 -1.71
N ALA A 44 1.15 -18.50 -0.43
CA ALA A 44 0.26 -17.43 0.02
C ALA A 44 0.76 -16.01 -0.34
N PRO A 45 2.06 -15.65 -0.19
CA PRO A 45 2.56 -14.34 -0.63
C PRO A 45 2.35 -14.06 -2.12
N ALA A 46 2.63 -15.03 -2.99
CA ALA A 46 2.44 -14.88 -4.44
C ALA A 46 0.95 -14.68 -4.79
N LYS A 47 0.06 -15.44 -4.14
CA LYS A 47 -1.39 -15.29 -4.30
C LYS A 47 -1.88 -13.92 -3.82
N ASN A 48 -1.42 -13.45 -2.67
CA ASN A 48 -1.78 -12.14 -2.13
C ASN A 48 -1.30 -11.01 -3.06
N THR A 49 -0.09 -11.12 -3.61
CA THR A 49 0.44 -10.17 -4.60
C THR A 49 -0.41 -10.14 -5.87
N ALA A 50 -0.78 -11.31 -6.41
CA ALA A 50 -1.65 -11.39 -7.58
C ALA A 50 -3.03 -10.76 -7.33
N GLN A 51 -3.62 -10.99 -6.15
CA GLN A 51 -4.88 -10.37 -5.73
C GLN A 51 -4.76 -8.85 -5.60
N ALA A 52 -3.65 -8.34 -5.06
CA ALA A 52 -3.40 -6.91 -4.96
C ALA A 52 -3.27 -6.25 -6.34
N ILE A 53 -2.52 -6.86 -7.26
CA ILE A 53 -2.38 -6.40 -8.65
C ILE A 53 -3.74 -6.39 -9.36
N ALA A 54 -4.52 -7.47 -9.25
CA ALA A 54 -5.86 -7.55 -9.83
C ALA A 54 -6.82 -6.50 -9.25
N ALA A 55 -6.58 -6.04 -8.02
CA ALA A 55 -7.31 -4.96 -7.38
C ALA A 55 -6.81 -3.55 -7.75
N GLY A 56 -5.82 -3.42 -8.64
CA GLY A 56 -5.25 -2.15 -9.08
C GLY A 56 -4.18 -1.57 -8.17
N VAL A 57 -3.66 -2.35 -7.20
CA VAL A 57 -2.56 -1.91 -6.33
C VAL A 57 -1.24 -1.91 -7.12
N TYR A 58 -0.51 -0.80 -7.05
CA TYR A 58 0.75 -0.61 -7.77
C TYR A 58 1.94 -0.23 -6.86
N GLY A 59 1.72 -0.12 -5.55
CA GLY A 59 2.76 0.24 -4.58
C GLY A 59 2.31 0.06 -3.13
N VAL A 60 3.23 0.29 -2.19
CA VAL A 60 2.97 0.18 -0.74
C VAL A 60 3.40 1.45 0.02
N PRO A 61 2.73 1.81 1.13
CA PRO A 61 1.44 1.24 1.57
C PRO A 61 0.30 1.73 0.67
N THR A 62 -0.66 0.84 0.39
CA THR A 62 -1.93 1.17 -0.28
C THR A 62 -3.08 0.72 0.60
N PHE A 63 -4.06 1.60 0.79
CA PHE A 63 -5.32 1.32 1.50
C PHE A 63 -6.44 1.19 0.48
N LYS A 64 -7.21 0.09 0.53
CA LYS A 64 -8.37 -0.16 -0.34
C LYS A 64 -9.66 -0.05 0.45
N LEU A 65 -10.55 0.86 0.05
CA LEU A 65 -11.86 1.07 0.67
C LEU A 65 -12.96 0.91 -0.39
N GLY A 66 -13.59 -0.26 -0.44
CA GLY A 66 -14.51 -0.60 -1.52
C GLY A 66 -13.80 -0.57 -2.87
N ALA A 67 -14.22 0.33 -3.75
CA ALA A 67 -13.59 0.55 -5.07
C ALA A 67 -12.44 1.57 -5.04
N GLU A 68 -12.26 2.30 -3.94
CA GLU A 68 -11.27 3.38 -3.84
C GLU A 68 -9.90 2.83 -3.39
N LEU A 69 -8.84 3.36 -3.98
CA LEU A 69 -7.45 3.12 -3.57
C LEU A 69 -6.80 4.43 -3.12
N VAL A 70 -6.16 4.41 -1.96
CA VAL A 70 -5.34 5.51 -1.45
C VAL A 70 -3.92 4.98 -1.26
N TRP A 71 -2.99 5.43 -2.10
CA TRP A 71 -1.59 5.04 -2.05
C TRP A 71 -0.75 6.12 -1.37
N GLY A 72 0.17 5.69 -0.49
CA GLY A 72 1.14 6.56 0.21
C GLY A 72 0.89 6.65 1.72
N SER A 73 1.97 6.63 2.50
CA SER A 73 1.93 6.87 3.95
C SER A 73 1.65 8.34 4.29
N ASP A 74 1.88 9.25 3.35
CA ASP A 74 1.65 10.69 3.41
C ASP A 74 0.20 11.08 3.10
N ARG A 75 -0.71 10.11 2.88
CA ARG A 75 -2.10 10.34 2.48
C ARG A 75 -3.19 10.05 3.54
N PRO A 76 -2.96 10.17 4.86
CA PRO A 76 -4.02 9.90 5.84
C PRO A 76 -5.22 10.85 5.69
N ALA A 77 -5.01 12.10 5.30
CA ALA A 77 -6.11 13.04 5.07
C ALA A 77 -7.03 12.60 3.91
N ALA A 78 -6.46 12.09 2.81
CA ALA A 78 -7.23 11.56 1.70
C ALA A 78 -7.98 10.28 2.10
N LEU A 79 -7.32 9.39 2.84
CA LEU A 79 -7.94 8.19 3.41
C LEU A 79 -9.15 8.53 4.29
N ILE A 80 -9.02 9.51 5.20
CA ILE A 80 -10.11 9.97 6.08
C ILE A 80 -11.26 10.57 5.25
N ARG A 81 -10.96 11.31 4.19
CA ARG A 81 -11.96 11.88 3.29
C ARG A 81 -12.77 10.77 2.60
N VAL A 82 -12.12 9.71 2.14
CA VAL A 82 -12.78 8.51 1.57
C VAL A 82 -13.63 7.80 2.62
N LEU A 83 -13.10 7.57 3.83
CA LEU A 83 -13.83 6.96 4.96
C LEU A 83 -15.12 7.72 5.30
N ARG A 84 -15.05 9.05 5.31
CA ARG A 84 -16.18 9.95 5.58
C ARG A 84 -17.11 10.13 4.37
N ARG A 85 -16.84 9.44 3.26
CA ARG A 85 -17.59 9.57 1.98
C ARG A 85 -17.65 11.01 1.47
N GLN A 86 -16.67 11.84 1.82
CA GLN A 86 -16.58 13.22 1.42
C GLN A 86 -15.97 13.29 0.01
N ARG A 87 -16.74 12.96 -1.02
CA ARG A 87 -16.25 13.02 -2.41
C ARG A 87 -16.16 14.46 -2.92
N ILE A 88 -15.40 14.64 -4.01
CA ILE A 88 -15.41 15.89 -4.76
C ILE A 88 -16.83 16.09 -5.27
N ASP A 89 -17.36 17.30 -5.10
CA ASP A 89 -18.64 17.67 -5.68
C ASP A 89 -18.55 17.66 -7.21
N ALA A 90 -19.39 16.85 -7.85
CA ALA A 90 -19.33 16.62 -9.29
C ALA A 90 -19.70 17.88 -10.09
N GLN A 91 -20.59 18.71 -9.57
CA GLN A 91 -20.97 19.96 -10.24
C GLN A 91 -19.82 20.96 -10.15
N VAL A 92 -19.23 21.13 -8.96
CA VAL A 92 -18.07 22.01 -8.78
C VAL A 92 -16.89 21.59 -9.67
N LEU A 93 -16.64 20.28 -9.80
CA LEU A 93 -15.61 19.77 -10.69
C LEU A 93 -15.92 20.07 -12.17
N THR A 94 -17.17 19.83 -12.59
CA THR A 94 -17.64 20.15 -13.95
C THR A 94 -17.45 21.64 -14.25
N ASP A 95 -17.90 22.51 -13.36
CA ASP A 95 -17.79 23.97 -13.51
C ASP A 95 -16.32 24.41 -13.55
N PHE A 96 -15.45 23.78 -12.75
CA PHE A 96 -14.02 24.06 -12.76
C PHE A 96 -13.37 23.66 -14.11
N LEU A 97 -13.70 22.47 -14.62
CA LEU A 97 -13.16 21.96 -15.89
C LEU A 97 -13.69 22.74 -17.11
N ALA A 98 -14.87 23.36 -17.01
CA ALA A 98 -15.44 24.19 -18.07
C ALA A 98 -14.79 25.58 -18.19
N LYS A 99 -13.95 26.00 -17.23
CA LYS A 99 -13.29 27.31 -17.28
C LYS A 99 -12.29 27.37 -18.44
N ASN A 100 -12.31 28.49 -19.17
CA ASN A 100 -11.30 28.75 -20.19
C ASN A 100 -9.90 28.77 -19.56
N PRO A 101 -8.93 28.01 -20.09
CA PRO A 101 -7.57 28.05 -19.59
C PRO A 101 -6.99 29.45 -19.76
N LEU A 102 -6.35 29.97 -18.71
CA LEU A 102 -5.76 31.32 -18.71
C LEU A 102 -4.55 31.46 -19.64
N ALA A 103 -3.96 30.33 -20.06
CA ALA A 103 -2.83 30.31 -20.97
C ALA A 103 -2.90 29.08 -21.89
N HIS A 104 -2.58 29.31 -23.17
CA HIS A 104 -2.38 28.24 -24.15
C HIS A 104 -0.89 28.13 -24.47
N ARG A 105 -0.31 26.95 -24.22
CA ARG A 105 1.06 26.67 -24.68
C ARG A 105 1.02 26.39 -26.18
N GLN A 106 1.48 27.33 -27.01
CA GLN A 106 1.72 27.06 -28.42
C GLN A 106 2.84 26.02 -28.54
N ARG A 107 2.52 24.80 -29.00
CA ARG A 107 3.53 23.86 -29.46
C ARG A 107 4.07 24.37 -30.78
N GLN A 108 5.24 25.02 -30.78
CA GLN A 108 5.96 25.26 -32.03
C GLN A 108 6.38 23.90 -32.59
N GLY A 109 6.00 23.63 -33.84
CA GLY A 109 6.36 22.40 -34.54
C GLY A 109 7.86 22.19 -34.50
N VAL A 110 8.29 21.02 -34.03
CA VAL A 110 9.66 20.55 -34.24
C VAL A 110 9.82 20.43 -35.75
N ARG A 111 10.76 21.21 -36.31
CA ARG A 111 11.20 21.08 -37.70
C ARG A 111 12.01 19.81 -37.88
#